data_AF-A0A955L983-F1
#
_entry.id   AF-A0A955L983-F1
#
_cell.length_a   1.000
_cell.length_b   1.000
_cell.length_c   1.000
_cell.angle_alpha   90.00
_cell.angle_beta   90.00
_cell.angle_gamma   90.00
#
_symmetry.space_group_name_H-M   'P 1'
#
loop_
_entity.id
_entity.type
_entity.pdbx_description
1 polymer ?
#
loop_
_entity_poly.entity_id
_entity_poly.type
_entity_poly.pdbx_seq_one_letter_code
_entity_poly.pdbx_strand_id
1 'polypeptide(L)'
;MNAISTIRAKRRIELNELLNNSRNKSIFVSAVTILLLIVLIIFGIIPSMRSVISQYKENQLIQKTIDEANKKIAAIKDMVDEKENKSQVLGVFDTVMPMEIIQGETIEQLYDFAGGDVYITAISFPEEYPTQSTSLLGVTEKVKDVEVTIRADGTEKSLREFVRKIEESSKVFNIINLSFNRKSDDEIETLGIEKEFEINLTLEYYYWAEVISL
;
A
#
# COMPACT_ATOMS: atom_id res chain seq x y z
N MET A 1 72.93 -87.87 19.18
CA MET A 1 72.18 -86.60 19.24
C MET A 1 71.42 -86.42 17.93
N ASN A 2 70.17 -85.92 18.00
CA ASN A 2 69.42 -85.26 16.91
C ASN A 2 68.59 -86.08 15.90
N ALA A 3 67.77 -87.03 16.35
CA ALA A 3 66.55 -87.43 15.61
C ALA A 3 65.29 -86.73 16.17
N ILE A 4 65.25 -86.53 17.49
CA ILE A 4 64.13 -85.89 18.20
C ILE A 4 64.07 -84.38 17.91
N SER A 5 65.21 -83.71 17.70
CA SER A 5 65.26 -82.27 17.37
C SER A 5 64.74 -81.99 15.95
N THR A 6 65.03 -82.87 14.99
CA THR A 6 64.60 -82.77 13.58
C THR A 6 63.09 -82.97 13.44
N ILE A 7 62.51 -83.93 14.17
CA ILE A 7 61.06 -84.16 14.20
C ILE A 7 60.33 -82.97 14.83
N ARG A 8 60.88 -82.37 15.90
CA ARG A 8 60.30 -81.17 16.53
C ARG A 8 60.40 -79.94 15.63
N ALA A 9 61.49 -79.77 14.87
CA ALA A 9 61.65 -78.67 13.92
C ALA A 9 60.64 -78.78 12.77
N LYS A 10 60.46 -79.98 12.20
CA LYS A 10 59.50 -80.20 11.10
C LYS A 10 58.05 -79.94 11.53
N ARG A 11 57.64 -80.43 12.71
CA ARG A 11 56.32 -80.12 13.28
C ARG A 11 56.10 -78.62 13.50
N ARG A 12 57.11 -77.86 13.91
CA ARG A 12 57.00 -76.41 14.09
C ARG A 12 56.83 -75.66 12.77
N ILE A 13 57.50 -76.12 11.70
CA ILE A 13 57.35 -75.54 10.36
C ILE A 13 55.92 -75.79 9.83
N GLU A 14 55.45 -77.04 9.89
CA GLU A 14 54.09 -77.40 9.47
C GLU A 14 53.02 -76.67 10.30
N LEU A 15 53.22 -76.52 11.63
CA LEU A 15 52.29 -75.77 12.47
C LEU A 15 52.28 -74.27 12.12
N ASN A 16 53.44 -73.68 11.86
CA ASN A 16 53.54 -72.27 11.46
C ASN A 16 52.92 -72.03 10.08
N GLU A 17 53.06 -72.96 9.15
CA GLU A 17 52.48 -72.88 7.81
C GLU A 17 50.94 -73.02 7.86
N LEU A 18 50.43 -73.93 8.70
CA LEU A 18 48.99 -74.07 8.96
C LEU A 18 48.41 -72.85 9.70
N LEU A 19 49.12 -72.32 10.69
CA LEU A 19 48.72 -71.12 11.42
C LEU A 19 48.74 -69.88 10.51
N ASN A 20 49.73 -69.76 9.62
CA ASN A 20 49.81 -68.64 8.66
C ASN A 20 48.70 -68.74 7.61
N ASN A 21 48.40 -69.94 7.09
CA ASN A 21 47.27 -70.16 6.20
C ASN A 21 45.91 -69.88 6.86
N SER A 22 45.74 -70.27 8.13
CA SER A 22 44.52 -69.97 8.89
C SER A 22 44.37 -68.46 9.14
N ARG A 23 45.45 -67.78 9.52
CA ARG A 23 45.48 -66.34 9.75
C ARG A 23 45.20 -65.53 8.47
N ASN A 24 45.80 -65.92 7.34
CA ASN A 24 45.56 -65.27 6.04
C ASN A 24 44.11 -65.46 5.57
N LYS A 25 43.52 -66.64 5.80
CA LYS A 25 42.08 -66.87 5.55
C LYS A 25 41.20 -65.99 6.44
N SER A 26 41.51 -65.85 7.72
CA SER A 26 40.76 -64.99 8.64
C SER A 26 40.83 -63.51 8.25
N ILE A 27 42.01 -63.02 7.85
CA ILE A 27 42.19 -61.65 7.35
C ILE A 27 41.41 -61.44 6.05
N PHE A 28 41.45 -62.40 5.12
CA PHE A 28 40.69 -62.32 3.87
C PHE A 28 39.18 -62.26 4.11
N VAL A 29 38.64 -63.13 4.96
CA VAL A 29 37.21 -63.13 5.32
C VAL A 29 36.83 -61.81 5.99
N SER A 30 37.68 -61.27 6.88
CA SER A 30 37.44 -59.98 7.54
C SER A 30 37.43 -58.83 6.52
N ALA A 31 38.37 -58.81 5.58
CA ALA A 31 38.45 -57.79 4.53
C ALA A 31 37.22 -57.83 3.60
N VAL A 32 36.78 -59.03 3.20
CA VAL A 32 35.56 -59.20 2.41
C VAL A 32 34.33 -58.76 3.18
N THR A 33 34.25 -59.06 4.48
CA THR A 33 33.13 -58.64 5.33
C THR A 33 33.05 -57.11 5.49
N ILE A 34 34.20 -56.44 5.68
CA ILE A 34 34.29 -54.98 5.73
C ILE A 34 33.86 -54.38 4.39
N LEU A 35 34.31 -54.95 3.27
CA LEU A 35 33.93 -54.51 1.93
C LEU A 35 32.40 -54.63 1.72
N LEU A 36 31.81 -55.75 2.14
CA LEU A 36 30.36 -55.99 2.05
C LEU A 36 29.56 -54.99 2.90
N LEU A 37 30.04 -54.67 4.10
CA LEU A 37 29.46 -53.61 4.95
C LEU A 37 29.51 -52.24 4.28
N ILE A 38 30.64 -51.87 3.67
CA ILE A 38 30.78 -50.60 2.95
C ILE A 38 29.79 -50.54 1.78
N VAL A 39 29.68 -51.62 1.00
CA VAL A 39 28.72 -51.73 -0.11
C VAL A 39 27.28 -51.59 0.40
N LEU A 40 26.91 -52.27 1.48
CA LEU A 40 25.58 -52.16 2.09
C LEU A 40 25.28 -50.74 2.58
N ILE A 41 26.26 -50.04 3.17
CA ILE A 41 26.10 -48.64 3.59
C ILE A 41 25.87 -47.72 2.39
N ILE A 42 26.63 -47.91 1.31
CA ILE A 42 26.51 -47.09 0.09
C ILE A 42 25.16 -47.29 -0.58
N PHE A 43 24.66 -48.53 -0.67
CA PHE A 43 23.39 -48.81 -1.33
C PHE A 43 22.16 -48.64 -0.44
N GLY A 44 22.28 -48.78 0.89
CA GLY A 44 21.14 -48.67 1.82
C GLY A 44 20.98 -47.28 2.44
N ILE A 45 22.06 -46.74 3.01
CA ILE A 45 22.00 -45.55 3.86
C ILE A 45 22.06 -44.26 3.03
N ILE A 46 22.95 -44.19 2.05
CA ILE A 46 23.14 -42.97 1.24
C ILE A 46 21.85 -42.59 0.47
N PRO A 47 21.14 -43.51 -0.22
CA PRO A 47 19.90 -43.16 -0.92
C PRO A 47 18.80 -42.73 0.05
N SER A 48 18.69 -43.38 1.21
CA SER A 48 17.71 -43.02 2.24
C SER A 48 17.94 -41.61 2.77
N MET A 49 19.19 -41.24 3.08
CA MET A 49 19.49 -39.87 3.51
C MET A 49 19.22 -38.84 2.40
N ARG A 50 19.54 -39.16 1.13
CA ARG A 50 19.20 -38.27 0.01
C ARG A 50 17.69 -38.07 -0.13
N SER A 51 16.89 -39.12 0.04
CA SER A 51 15.42 -39.03 0.01
C SER A 51 14.88 -38.12 1.12
N VAL A 52 15.37 -38.28 2.36
CA VAL A 52 14.95 -37.43 3.49
C VAL A 52 15.35 -35.97 3.27
N ILE A 53 16.58 -35.71 2.80
CA ILE A 53 17.04 -34.36 2.50
C ILE A 53 16.23 -33.74 1.36
N SER A 54 15.88 -34.52 0.33
CA SER A 54 15.06 -34.05 -0.78
C SER A 54 13.65 -33.67 -0.32
N GLN A 55 12.99 -34.53 0.47
CA GLN A 55 11.67 -34.24 1.04
C GLN A 55 11.70 -33.03 1.97
N TYR A 56 12.75 -32.89 2.79
CA TYR A 56 12.90 -31.72 3.65
C TYR A 56 13.03 -30.42 2.83
N LYS A 57 13.82 -30.43 1.75
CA LYS A 57 13.95 -29.28 0.85
C LYS A 57 12.65 -28.97 0.11
N GLU A 58 11.93 -29.99 -0.32
CA GLU A 58 10.63 -29.85 -0.97
C GLU A 58 9.60 -29.23 -0.02
N ASN A 59 9.53 -29.71 1.23
CA ASN A 59 8.67 -29.12 2.26
C ASN A 59 9.04 -27.66 2.57
N GLN A 60 10.32 -27.32 2.61
CA GLN A 60 10.75 -25.92 2.78
C GLN A 60 10.33 -25.03 1.60
N LEU A 61 10.40 -25.54 0.37
CA LEU A 61 9.93 -24.81 -0.81
C LEU A 61 8.42 -24.62 -0.78
N ILE A 62 7.66 -25.68 -0.46
CA ILE A 62 6.21 -25.60 -0.29
C ILE A 62 5.85 -24.57 0.78
N GLN A 63 6.54 -24.57 1.93
CA GLN A 63 6.30 -23.60 2.99
C GLN A 63 6.57 -22.17 2.53
N LYS A 64 7.68 -21.92 1.81
CA LYS A 64 7.97 -20.60 1.23
C LYS A 64 6.89 -20.14 0.26
N THR A 65 6.41 -21.04 -0.60
CA THR A 65 5.32 -20.73 -1.54
C THR A 65 4.02 -20.41 -0.79
N ILE A 66 3.71 -21.12 0.30
CA ILE A 66 2.55 -20.83 1.16
C ILE A 66 2.71 -19.46 1.82
N ASP A 67 3.89 -19.14 2.35
CA ASP A 67 4.14 -17.85 3.00
C ASP A 67 4.03 -16.68 2.00
N GLU A 68 4.54 -16.86 0.77
CA GLU A 68 4.37 -15.88 -0.31
C GLU A 68 2.91 -15.73 -0.73
N ALA A 69 2.16 -16.83 -0.83
CA ALA A 69 0.73 -16.78 -1.12
C ALA A 69 -0.05 -16.06 -0.01
N ASN A 70 0.26 -16.32 1.26
CA ASN A 70 -0.35 -15.65 2.40
C ASN A 70 -0.05 -14.14 2.41
N LYS A 71 1.17 -13.73 2.07
CA LYS A 71 1.51 -12.30 1.91
C LYS A 71 0.68 -11.65 0.80
N LYS A 72 0.51 -12.33 -0.34
CA LYS A 72 -0.34 -11.83 -1.43
C LYS A 72 -1.81 -11.74 -1.00
N ILE A 73 -2.32 -12.71 -0.24
CA ILE A 73 -3.69 -12.68 0.30
C ILE A 73 -3.86 -11.51 1.27
N ALA A 74 -2.90 -11.26 2.15
CA ALA A 74 -2.93 -10.10 3.05
C ALA A 74 -2.96 -8.79 2.27
N ALA A 75 -2.09 -8.62 1.27
CA ALA A 75 -2.08 -7.44 0.41
C ALA A 75 -3.41 -7.27 -0.36
N ILE A 76 -4.00 -8.37 -0.85
CA ILE A 76 -5.31 -8.33 -1.53
C ILE A 76 -6.41 -7.89 -0.55
N LYS A 77 -6.40 -8.39 0.70
CA LYS A 77 -7.36 -7.96 1.72
C LYS A 77 -7.22 -6.47 2.02
N ASP A 78 -6.00 -5.99 2.24
CA ASP A 78 -5.74 -4.57 2.47
C ASP A 78 -6.24 -3.70 1.29
N MET A 79 -6.03 -4.15 0.05
CA MET A 79 -6.55 -3.47 -1.14
C MET A 79 -8.09 -3.52 -1.24
N VAL A 80 -8.73 -4.60 -0.80
CA VAL A 80 -10.19 -4.72 -0.77
C VAL A 80 -10.78 -3.78 0.28
N ASP A 81 -10.19 -3.74 1.47
CA ASP A 81 -10.63 -2.85 2.55
C ASP A 81 -10.43 -1.38 2.16
N GLU A 82 -9.31 -1.04 1.50
CA GLU A 82 -9.09 0.30 0.95
C GLU A 82 -10.13 0.65 -0.13
N LYS A 83 -10.47 -0.29 -1.01
CA LYS A 83 -11.49 -0.09 -2.05
C LYS A 83 -12.88 0.09 -1.44
N GLU A 84 -13.24 -0.67 -0.42
CA GLU A 84 -14.54 -0.55 0.24
C GLU A 84 -14.67 0.80 0.95
N ASN A 85 -13.64 1.22 1.68
CA ASN A 85 -13.59 2.55 2.30
C ASN A 85 -13.69 3.67 1.25
N LYS A 86 -12.95 3.56 0.14
CA LYS A 86 -13.05 4.51 -0.97
C LYS A 86 -14.44 4.50 -1.63
N SER A 87 -15.07 3.34 -1.77
CA SER A 87 -16.41 3.22 -2.36
C SER A 87 -17.49 3.88 -1.49
N GLN A 88 -17.39 3.79 -0.17
CA GLN A 88 -18.31 4.45 0.74
C GLN A 88 -18.15 5.99 0.67
N VAL A 89 -16.91 6.46 0.63
CA VAL A 89 -16.59 7.88 0.48
C VAL A 89 -17.09 8.42 -0.86
N LEU A 90 -16.89 7.67 -1.95
CA LEU A 90 -17.40 8.01 -3.28
C LEU A 90 -18.93 8.09 -3.34
N GLY A 91 -19.64 7.17 -2.68
CA GLY A 91 -21.11 7.21 -2.63
C GLY A 91 -21.67 8.46 -1.94
N VAL A 92 -20.95 9.01 -0.96
CA VAL A 92 -21.30 10.31 -0.37
C VAL A 92 -21.07 11.42 -1.40
N PHE A 93 -19.92 11.43 -2.08
CA PHE A 93 -19.62 12.43 -3.12
C PHE A 93 -20.60 12.42 -4.30
N ASP A 94 -21.07 11.25 -4.74
CA ASP A 94 -22.10 11.11 -5.78
C ASP A 94 -23.43 11.79 -5.40
N THR A 95 -23.71 11.95 -4.10
CA THR A 95 -24.95 12.57 -3.62
C THR A 95 -24.85 14.09 -3.51
N VAL A 96 -23.66 14.65 -3.34
CA VAL A 96 -23.44 16.09 -3.10
C VAL A 96 -22.76 16.83 -4.26
N MET A 97 -22.05 16.12 -5.15
CA MET A 97 -21.40 16.75 -6.30
C MET A 97 -22.29 16.68 -7.55
N PRO A 98 -22.52 17.81 -8.25
CA PRO A 98 -23.26 17.82 -9.50
C PRO A 98 -22.49 17.12 -10.62
N MET A 99 -23.22 16.60 -11.62
CA MET A 99 -22.65 15.96 -12.81
C MET A 99 -22.18 16.94 -13.90
N GLU A 100 -22.43 18.24 -13.71
CA GLU A 100 -22.02 19.30 -14.62
C GLU A 100 -21.68 20.57 -13.85
N ILE A 101 -21.08 21.54 -14.54
CA ILE A 101 -20.77 22.85 -13.96
C ILE A 101 -22.06 23.65 -13.83
N ILE A 102 -22.49 23.94 -12.60
CA ILE A 102 -23.71 24.72 -12.34
C ILE A 102 -23.37 26.07 -11.70
N GLN A 103 -22.91 27.02 -12.53
CA GLN A 103 -22.55 28.37 -12.07
C GLN A 103 -23.76 29.14 -11.54
N GLY A 104 -24.90 29.09 -12.23
CA GLY A 104 -26.10 29.84 -11.86
C GLY A 104 -26.57 29.52 -10.44
N GLU A 105 -26.77 28.23 -10.12
CA GLU A 105 -27.16 27.80 -8.77
C GLU A 105 -26.09 28.11 -7.72
N THR A 106 -24.81 28.07 -8.10
CA THR A 106 -23.70 28.42 -7.20
C THR A 106 -23.76 29.91 -6.85
N ILE A 107 -24.00 30.77 -7.85
CA ILE A 107 -24.17 32.21 -7.65
C ILE A 107 -25.38 32.48 -6.75
N GLU A 108 -26.55 31.92 -7.07
CA GLU A 108 -27.78 32.09 -6.28
C GLU A 108 -27.55 31.70 -4.82
N GLN A 109 -26.92 30.56 -4.58
CA GLN A 109 -26.62 30.08 -3.23
C GLN A 109 -25.64 30.99 -2.46
N LEU A 110 -24.64 31.54 -3.15
CA LEU A 110 -23.72 32.52 -2.53
C LEU A 110 -24.46 33.81 -2.13
N TYR A 111 -25.40 34.28 -2.96
CA TYR A 111 -26.27 35.40 -2.60
C TYR A 111 -27.20 35.07 -1.41
N ASP A 112 -27.75 33.86 -1.36
CA ASP A 112 -28.55 33.39 -0.22
C ASP A 112 -27.72 33.34 1.08
N PHE A 113 -26.45 32.92 0.99
CA PHE A 113 -25.55 32.92 2.14
C PHE A 113 -25.23 34.33 2.63
N ALA A 114 -24.98 35.26 1.72
CA ALA A 114 -24.71 36.66 2.02
C ALA A 114 -25.90 37.31 2.77
N GLY A 115 -27.13 36.97 2.39
CA GLY A 115 -28.33 37.55 3.00
C GLY A 115 -28.44 39.05 2.76
N GLY A 116 -29.07 39.77 3.68
CA GLY A 116 -29.30 41.23 3.54
C GLY A 116 -28.12 42.13 3.96
N ASP A 117 -27.23 41.63 4.84
CA ASP A 117 -26.21 42.44 5.53
C ASP A 117 -24.80 42.28 4.94
N VAL A 118 -24.68 41.50 3.85
CA VAL A 118 -23.45 41.33 3.07
C VAL A 118 -23.75 41.68 1.62
N TYR A 119 -22.97 42.59 1.06
CA TYR A 119 -23.13 43.05 -0.30
C TYR A 119 -22.03 42.48 -1.18
N ILE A 120 -22.37 41.48 -2.00
CA ILE A 120 -21.44 40.91 -2.97
C ILE A 120 -21.22 41.92 -4.11
N THR A 121 -19.99 42.40 -4.25
CA THR A 121 -19.60 43.39 -5.26
C THR A 121 -19.13 42.73 -6.55
N ALA A 122 -18.51 41.55 -6.47
CA ALA A 122 -18.05 40.80 -7.62
C ALA A 122 -18.03 39.30 -7.35
N ILE A 123 -18.42 38.52 -8.35
CA ILE A 123 -18.18 37.08 -8.45
C ILE A 123 -17.51 36.84 -9.80
N SER A 124 -16.36 36.19 -9.79
CA SER A 124 -15.58 35.88 -10.99
C SER A 124 -15.29 34.39 -11.07
N PHE A 125 -15.49 33.83 -12.26
CA PHE A 125 -15.10 32.48 -12.63
C PHE A 125 -13.95 32.56 -13.64
N PRO A 126 -13.05 31.58 -13.69
CA PRO A 126 -12.01 31.53 -14.71
C PRO A 126 -12.63 31.35 -16.09
N GLU A 127 -12.01 31.98 -17.11
CA GLU A 127 -12.44 31.84 -18.51
C GLU A 127 -12.17 30.43 -19.05
N GLU A 128 -11.11 29.78 -18.57
CA GLU A 128 -10.76 28.40 -18.89
C GLU A 128 -10.94 27.51 -17.65
N TYR A 129 -11.80 26.50 -17.74
CA TYR A 129 -11.93 25.51 -16.68
C TYR A 129 -10.74 24.56 -16.69
N PRO A 130 -10.16 24.23 -15.52
CA PRO A 130 -9.04 23.31 -15.47
C PRO A 130 -9.44 21.94 -16.04
N THR A 131 -8.62 21.42 -16.96
CA THR A 131 -8.81 20.11 -17.58
C THR A 131 -8.49 18.95 -16.62
N GLN A 132 -7.74 19.21 -15.56
CA GLN A 132 -7.37 18.25 -14.53
C GLN A 132 -7.51 18.91 -13.16
N SER A 133 -8.03 18.16 -12.20
CA SER A 133 -8.15 18.66 -10.84
C SER A 133 -6.79 18.80 -10.18
N THR A 134 -6.55 19.96 -9.57
CA THR A 134 -5.42 20.19 -8.65
C THR A 134 -5.71 19.71 -7.22
N SER A 135 -6.86 19.06 -7.01
CA SER A 135 -7.43 18.83 -5.68
C SER A 135 -6.58 17.92 -4.78
N LEU A 136 -6.50 18.36 -3.52
CA LEU A 136 -6.11 17.62 -2.33
C LEU A 136 -6.84 16.28 -2.15
N LEU A 137 -8.03 16.13 -2.77
CA LEU A 137 -8.90 14.98 -2.56
C LEU A 137 -8.32 13.71 -3.19
N GLY A 138 -7.50 13.79 -4.25
CA GLY A 138 -6.82 12.62 -4.83
C GLY A 138 -7.74 11.45 -5.19
N VAL A 139 -9.06 11.66 -5.28
CA VAL A 139 -10.04 10.57 -5.28
C VAL A 139 -10.17 9.97 -6.68
N THR A 140 -10.22 10.77 -7.75
CA THR A 140 -10.32 10.24 -9.13
C THR A 140 -9.97 11.31 -10.19
N GLU A 141 -9.53 10.92 -11.39
CA GLU A 141 -9.41 11.81 -12.58
C GLU A 141 -10.77 12.40 -13.05
N LYS A 142 -11.88 11.89 -12.52
CA LYS A 142 -13.24 12.30 -12.87
C LYS A 142 -13.79 13.44 -12.02
N VAL A 143 -13.10 13.81 -10.93
CA VAL A 143 -13.49 15.00 -10.16
C VAL A 143 -12.75 16.18 -10.77
N LYS A 144 -13.45 17.27 -11.03
CA LYS A 144 -12.87 18.55 -11.43
C LYS A 144 -13.31 19.64 -10.47
N ASP A 145 -12.47 20.64 -10.31
CA ASP A 145 -12.72 21.84 -9.52
C ASP A 145 -12.91 23.05 -10.42
N VAL A 146 -13.68 24.02 -9.92
CA VAL A 146 -13.80 25.35 -10.49
C VAL A 146 -13.50 26.35 -9.39
N GLU A 147 -12.48 27.17 -9.63
CA GLU A 147 -12.16 28.29 -8.76
C GLU A 147 -13.19 29.41 -8.94
N VAL A 148 -13.63 30.03 -7.85
CA VAL A 148 -14.55 31.16 -7.81
C VAL A 148 -13.96 32.20 -6.89
N THR A 149 -13.75 33.40 -7.41
CA THR A 149 -13.34 34.55 -6.59
C THR A 149 -14.56 35.41 -6.30
N ILE A 150 -14.74 35.73 -5.02
CA ILE A 150 -15.85 36.52 -4.50
C ILE A 150 -15.28 37.72 -3.77
N ARG A 151 -15.81 38.90 -4.07
CA ARG A 151 -15.59 40.11 -3.29
C ARG A 151 -16.91 40.56 -2.68
N ALA A 152 -16.91 40.79 -1.37
CA ALA A 152 -18.11 41.23 -0.67
C ALA A 152 -17.79 42.24 0.43
N ASP A 153 -18.76 43.08 0.72
CA ASP A 153 -18.68 44.15 1.71
C ASP A 153 -19.69 43.94 2.84
N GLY A 154 -19.33 44.34 4.05
CA GLY A 154 -20.25 44.30 5.17
C GLY A 154 -19.62 44.69 6.50
N THR A 155 -20.28 44.32 7.58
CA THR A 155 -19.73 44.41 8.93
C THR A 155 -18.87 43.20 9.24
N GLU A 156 -17.98 43.31 10.23
CA GLU A 156 -17.19 42.17 10.69
C GLU A 156 -18.06 40.96 11.06
N LYS A 157 -19.19 41.20 11.74
CA LYS A 157 -20.12 40.16 12.14
C LYS A 157 -20.81 39.51 10.94
N SER A 158 -21.31 40.30 9.99
CA SER A 158 -22.05 39.76 8.84
C SER A 158 -21.14 39.00 7.89
N LEU A 159 -19.89 39.46 7.68
CA LEU A 159 -18.91 38.75 6.86
C LEU A 159 -18.43 37.45 7.49
N ARG A 160 -18.22 37.41 8.82
CA ARG A 160 -17.92 36.14 9.52
C ARG A 160 -19.04 35.12 9.38
N GLU A 161 -20.29 35.57 9.52
CA GLU A 161 -21.46 34.71 9.36
C GLU A 161 -21.60 34.20 7.91
N PHE A 162 -21.28 35.03 6.93
CA PHE A 162 -21.24 34.63 5.52
C PHE A 162 -20.21 33.52 5.27
N VAL A 163 -18.99 33.66 5.78
CA VAL A 163 -17.96 32.61 5.66
C VAL A 163 -18.39 31.33 6.37
N ARG A 164 -18.96 31.44 7.58
CA ARG A 164 -19.46 30.30 8.35
C ARG A 164 -20.52 29.51 7.56
N LYS A 165 -21.46 30.20 6.90
CA LYS A 165 -22.48 29.53 6.07
C LYS A 165 -21.89 28.82 4.85
N ILE A 166 -20.81 29.36 4.27
CA ILE A 166 -20.09 28.69 3.17
C ILE A 166 -19.44 27.41 3.68
N GLU A 167 -18.79 27.45 4.86
CA GLU A 167 -18.16 26.27 5.46
C GLU A 167 -19.17 25.20 5.90
N GLU A 168 -20.33 25.61 6.39
CA GLU A 168 -21.43 24.72 6.81
C GLU A 168 -22.29 24.23 5.63
N SER A 169 -22.00 24.66 4.41
CA SER A 169 -22.73 24.28 3.20
C SER A 169 -22.65 22.77 2.95
N SER A 170 -23.77 22.21 2.47
CA SER A 170 -23.81 20.82 1.98
C SER A 170 -23.06 20.63 0.66
N LYS A 171 -22.88 21.69 -0.14
CA LYS A 171 -22.00 21.65 -1.31
C LYS A 171 -20.54 21.69 -0.85
N VAL A 172 -19.70 20.91 -1.52
CA VAL A 172 -18.26 20.85 -1.24
C VAL A 172 -17.59 22.13 -1.75
N PHE A 173 -17.63 23.18 -0.93
CA PHE A 173 -16.82 24.38 -1.12
C PHE A 173 -15.53 24.24 -0.31
N ASN A 174 -14.40 24.51 -0.94
CA ASN A 174 -13.10 24.58 -0.29
C ASN A 174 -12.57 26.01 -0.35
N ILE A 175 -12.33 26.65 0.79
CA ILE A 175 -11.78 28.01 0.86
C ILE A 175 -10.26 27.92 0.65
N ILE A 176 -9.76 28.38 -0.49
CA ILE A 176 -8.31 28.42 -0.80
C ILE A 176 -7.66 29.64 -0.15
N ASN A 177 -8.30 30.79 -0.30
CA ASN A 177 -7.76 32.06 0.14
C ASN A 177 -8.87 32.93 0.73
N LEU A 178 -8.55 33.61 1.82
CA LEU A 178 -9.44 34.53 2.49
C LEU A 178 -8.59 35.72 2.95
N SER A 179 -8.97 36.91 2.48
CA SER A 179 -8.39 38.17 2.95
C SER A 179 -9.50 39.09 3.43
N PHE A 180 -9.21 39.78 4.53
CA PHE A 180 -10.16 40.62 5.22
C PHE A 180 -9.54 42.00 5.43
N ASN A 181 -10.11 43.02 4.81
CA ASN A 181 -9.57 44.37 4.79
C ASN A 181 -10.59 45.35 5.36
N ARG A 182 -10.15 46.20 6.29
CA ARG A 182 -10.94 47.37 6.70
C ARG A 182 -10.81 48.43 5.62
N LYS A 183 -11.93 49.01 5.19
CA LYS A 183 -11.94 50.14 4.26
C LYS A 183 -11.42 51.40 4.94
N SER A 184 -10.94 52.34 4.14
CA SER A 184 -10.51 53.64 4.66
C SER A 184 -11.71 54.44 5.19
N ASP A 185 -11.46 55.35 6.13
CA ASP A 185 -12.54 56.16 6.73
C ASP A 185 -13.29 56.99 5.66
N ASP A 186 -12.58 57.46 4.63
CA ASP A 186 -13.15 58.19 3.47
C ASP A 186 -14.12 57.31 2.64
N GLU A 187 -13.81 56.02 2.47
CA GLU A 187 -14.66 55.05 1.76
C GLU A 187 -15.89 54.67 2.59
N ILE A 188 -15.73 54.57 3.91
CA ILE A 188 -16.82 54.25 4.84
C ILE A 188 -17.84 55.39 4.88
N GLU A 189 -17.39 56.65 4.87
CA GLU A 189 -18.28 57.81 4.83
C GLU A 189 -19.10 57.86 3.53
N THR A 190 -18.52 57.37 2.42
CA THR A 190 -19.18 57.34 1.10
C THR A 190 -20.18 56.17 0.96
N LEU A 191 -19.85 55.00 1.50
CA LEU A 191 -20.65 53.76 1.34
C LEU A 191 -21.61 53.47 2.49
N GLY A 192 -21.48 54.23 3.59
CA GLY A 192 -22.23 54.03 4.83
C GLY A 192 -21.48 53.13 5.84
N ILE A 193 -21.70 53.41 7.12
CA ILE A 193 -21.05 52.76 8.28
C ILE A 193 -21.26 51.23 8.30
N GLU A 194 -22.30 50.75 7.63
CA GLU A 194 -22.67 49.32 7.59
C GLU A 194 -21.78 48.47 6.66
N LYS A 195 -20.85 49.08 5.91
CA LYS A 195 -19.93 48.40 4.97
C LYS A 195 -18.45 48.71 5.26
N GLU A 196 -18.07 48.60 6.54
CA GLU A 196 -16.71 48.92 7.01
C GLU A 196 -15.62 47.99 6.47
N PHE A 197 -15.97 46.74 6.14
CA PHE A 197 -15.00 45.72 5.76
C PHE A 197 -15.28 45.17 4.37
N GLU A 198 -14.21 44.80 3.68
CA GLU A 198 -14.20 44.03 2.44
C GLU A 198 -13.58 42.66 2.71
N ILE A 199 -14.22 41.61 2.20
CA ILE A 199 -13.64 40.28 2.11
C ILE A 199 -13.35 39.96 0.64
N ASN A 200 -12.15 39.43 0.37
CA ASN A 200 -11.86 38.74 -0.88
C ASN A 200 -11.66 37.25 -0.57
N LEU A 201 -12.50 36.42 -1.16
CA LEU A 201 -12.59 34.99 -0.91
C LEU A 201 -12.34 34.25 -2.23
N THR A 202 -11.50 33.23 -2.19
CA THR A 202 -11.29 32.31 -3.31
C THR A 202 -11.74 30.93 -2.88
N LEU A 203 -12.73 30.40 -3.58
CA LEU A 203 -13.37 29.11 -3.32
C LEU A 203 -13.10 28.15 -4.47
N GLU A 204 -12.98 26.86 -4.18
CA GLU A 204 -13.19 25.80 -5.17
C GLU A 204 -14.52 25.14 -4.89
N TYR A 205 -15.28 24.85 -5.94
CA TYR A 205 -16.34 23.85 -5.85
C TYR A 205 -16.07 22.73 -6.85
N TYR A 206 -16.54 21.54 -6.50
CA TYR A 206 -16.23 20.32 -7.22
C TYR A 206 -17.44 19.77 -7.97
N TYR A 207 -17.18 19.16 -9.13
CA TYR A 207 -18.18 18.50 -9.96
C TYR A 207 -17.60 17.23 -10.60
N TRP A 208 -18.49 16.33 -11.02
CA TRP A 208 -18.11 15.16 -11.80
C TRP A 208 -17.93 15.53 -13.27
N ALA A 209 -16.77 15.21 -13.84
CA ALA A 209 -16.55 15.26 -15.28
C ALA A 209 -16.95 13.93 -15.91
N GLU A 210 -17.91 13.96 -16.84
CA GLU A 210 -18.18 12.79 -17.67
C GLU A 210 -16.92 12.39 -18.44
N VAL A 211 -16.54 11.11 -18.34
CA VAL A 211 -15.53 10.52 -19.22
C VAL A 211 -16.20 10.35 -20.58
N ILE A 212 -15.96 11.27 -21.51
CA ILE A 212 -16.24 11.03 -22.91
C ILE A 212 -15.26 9.94 -23.34
N SER A 213 -15.73 8.69 -23.38
CA SER A 213 -14.99 7.59 -24.00
C SER A 213 -14.92 7.88 -25.50
N LEU A 214 -13.74 8.32 -25.97
CA LEU A 214 -13.40 8.39 -27.38
C LEU A 214 -13.24 7.00 -27.99
#